data_AF-A0A2J6PEN1-F1
#
_entry.id   AF-A0A2J6PEN1-F1
#
_cell.length_a   1.000
_cell.length_b   1.000
_cell.length_c   1.000
_cell.angle_alpha   90.00
_cell.angle_beta   90.00
_cell.angle_gamma   90.00
#
_symmetry.space_group_name_H-M   'P 1'
#
loop_
_entity.id
_entity.type
_entity.pdbx_description
1 polymer ?
#
loop_
_entity_poly.entity_id
_entity_poly.type
_entity_poly.pdbx_seq_one_letter_code
_entity_poly.pdbx_strand_id
1 'polypeptide(L)'
;FELLESFREDVEILYEFIDLQEMRRLLDRLYDCNEQQERNMNDTKTNIWDDLKDGRNVSFLKLLIACALTSKRNLANDPSRGFVMGVEEENSKRLRCVEIDVKDIAIAAMLSVYQYHCDNVKLAWRLIGTAARLSLELELHKLYDPAMDNAGPRHPIWVQQMFWCIYILDRRYSFMANLPFSIHDRDLNFTLLQQCKSSPYLVLMVTFGRLGGKIIPAVPKFGCIQDELNDNTRATLGHEIDLWAEAASTDTSPGQTFESTVSNMRWKCLDHIRVFFRIRGNQLRLSLYKPTLYSPSKISKHPYFASLAVQYAIDNIRTL
;
A
#
# COMPACT_ATOMS: atom_id res chain seq x y z
N PHE A 1 12.48 20.73 4.56
CA PHE A 1 13.19 19.56 4.03
C PHE A 1 13.18 18.36 5.00
N GLU A 2 13.58 18.54 6.27
CA GLU A 2 13.62 17.47 7.30
C GLU A 2 12.32 16.66 7.47
N LEU A 3 11.17 17.28 7.21
CA LEU A 3 9.87 16.62 7.33
C LEU A 3 9.62 15.60 6.21
N LEU A 4 9.91 15.92 4.95
CA LEU A 4 9.79 14.97 3.85
C LEU A 4 10.79 13.83 4.02
N GLU A 5 11.99 14.11 4.51
CA GLU A 5 12.98 13.07 4.83
C GLU A 5 12.52 12.12 5.95
N SER A 6 11.68 12.58 6.89
CA SER A 6 11.12 11.68 7.91
C SER A 6 10.03 10.75 7.37
N PHE A 7 9.34 11.15 6.29
CA PHE A 7 8.33 10.34 5.63
C PHE A 7 8.91 9.51 4.47
N ARG A 8 10.19 9.76 4.16
CA ARG A 8 10.93 9.09 3.10
C ARG A 8 10.97 7.58 3.27
N GLU A 9 11.16 7.08 4.50
CA GLU A 9 11.18 5.62 4.75
C GLU A 9 9.83 4.97 4.41
N ASP A 10 8.72 5.62 4.76
CA ASP A 10 7.37 5.13 4.43
C ASP A 10 7.08 5.27 2.92
N VAL A 11 7.51 6.35 2.29
CA VAL A 11 7.19 6.65 0.88
C VAL A 11 8.05 5.86 -0.10
N GLU A 12 9.37 5.81 0.10
CA GLU A 12 10.29 5.12 -0.82
C GLU A 12 10.04 3.61 -0.88
N ILE A 13 9.42 3.05 0.17
CA ILE A 13 9.11 1.62 0.25
C ILE A 13 7.63 1.36 -0.03
N LEU A 14 6.73 1.97 0.74
CA LEU A 14 5.32 1.56 0.78
C LEU A 14 4.51 2.16 -0.38
N TYR A 15 4.97 3.28 -0.93
CA TYR A 15 4.24 4.08 -1.92
C TYR A 15 5.13 4.37 -3.14
N GLU A 16 5.65 3.30 -3.78
CA GLU A 16 6.64 3.37 -4.87
C GLU A 16 6.26 4.26 -6.07
N PHE A 17 4.97 4.62 -6.23
CA PHE A 17 4.50 5.53 -7.28
C PHE A 17 4.85 7.01 -7.04
N ILE A 18 5.35 7.34 -5.85
CA ILE A 18 5.69 8.72 -5.45
C ILE A 18 7.17 8.96 -5.70
N ASP A 19 7.49 9.83 -6.65
CA ASP A 19 8.86 10.33 -6.81
C ASP A 19 9.12 11.49 -5.84
N LEU A 20 9.78 11.17 -4.72
CA LEU A 20 10.14 12.18 -3.73
C LEU A 20 11.16 13.21 -4.23
N GLN A 21 12.03 12.85 -5.17
CA GLN A 21 13.03 13.78 -5.71
C GLN A 21 12.35 14.84 -6.57
N GLU A 22 11.36 14.45 -7.39
CA GLU A 22 10.54 15.40 -8.14
C GLU A 22 9.69 16.28 -7.21
N MET A 23 9.12 15.70 -6.15
CA MET A 23 8.36 16.49 -5.15
C MET A 23 9.25 17.47 -4.38
N ARG A 24 10.51 17.09 -4.12
CA ARG A 24 11.52 18.00 -3.55
C ARG A 24 11.85 19.14 -4.51
N ARG A 25 12.13 18.83 -5.79
CA ARG A 25 12.39 19.86 -6.81
C ARG A 25 11.21 20.82 -6.96
N LEU A 26 9.98 20.31 -6.88
CA LEU A 26 8.77 21.14 -6.88
C LEU A 26 8.72 22.04 -5.64
N LEU A 27 9.02 21.50 -4.46
CA LEU A 27 9.06 22.29 -3.23
C LEU A 27 10.11 23.41 -3.32
N ASP A 28 11.31 23.11 -3.80
CA ASP A 28 12.40 24.08 -3.95
C ASP A 28 11.98 25.22 -4.90
N ARG A 29 11.40 24.89 -6.08
CA ARG A 29 10.84 25.90 -7.01
C ARG A 29 9.78 26.78 -6.35
N LEU A 30 8.87 26.20 -5.57
CA LEU A 30 7.80 26.96 -4.91
C LEU A 30 8.33 27.89 -3.81
N TYR A 31 9.44 27.53 -3.16
CA TYR A 31 10.12 28.42 -2.21
C TYR A 31 10.80 29.59 -2.93
N ASP A 32 11.58 29.31 -3.97
CA ASP A 32 12.31 30.34 -4.74
C ASP A 32 11.34 31.36 -5.38
N CYS A 33 10.18 30.90 -5.87
CA CYS A 33 9.13 31.75 -6.44
C CYS A 33 8.25 32.47 -5.41
N ASN A 34 8.33 32.14 -4.12
CA ASN A 34 7.72 32.98 -3.09
C ASN A 34 8.65 34.13 -2.69
N GLU A 35 9.97 34.01 -2.88
CA GLU A 35 10.94 35.08 -2.66
C GLU A 35 10.98 36.08 -3.83
N GLN A 36 10.75 35.61 -5.06
CA GLN A 36 10.60 36.41 -6.26
C GLN A 36 9.11 36.63 -6.53
N GLN A 37 8.60 37.83 -6.35
CA GLN A 37 7.18 38.19 -6.19
C GLN A 37 6.21 37.90 -7.38
N GLU A 38 6.58 37.02 -8.32
CA GLU A 38 5.78 36.58 -9.47
C GLU A 38 5.67 35.04 -9.49
N ARG A 39 4.51 34.50 -9.10
CA ARG A 39 4.22 33.06 -9.28
C ARG A 39 4.00 32.76 -10.76
N ASN A 40 4.99 32.16 -11.42
CA ASN A 40 4.81 31.68 -12.78
C ASN A 40 4.06 30.34 -12.78
N MET A 41 3.03 30.21 -13.62
CA MET A 41 2.24 28.97 -13.77
C MET A 41 3.04 27.76 -14.27
N ASN A 42 4.32 27.94 -14.64
CA ASN A 42 5.21 26.86 -15.02
C ASN A 42 5.89 26.21 -13.80
N ASP A 43 5.88 26.85 -12.62
CA ASP A 43 6.63 26.39 -11.44
C ASP A 43 5.99 25.16 -10.77
N THR A 44 4.72 24.88 -11.09
CA THR A 44 3.94 23.75 -10.55
C THR A 44 4.08 22.44 -11.32
N LYS A 45 4.88 22.43 -12.41
CA LYS A 45 5.09 21.25 -13.26
C LYS A 45 6.01 20.20 -12.62
N THR A 46 5.95 18.97 -13.07
CA THR A 46 6.80 17.85 -12.61
C THR A 46 7.09 16.92 -13.78
N ASN A 47 8.31 16.40 -13.89
CA ASN A 47 8.71 15.64 -15.08
C ASN A 47 7.98 14.29 -15.24
N ILE A 48 7.35 13.79 -14.18
CA ILE A 48 6.80 12.42 -14.10
C ILE A 48 5.27 12.43 -14.05
N TRP A 49 4.67 13.40 -13.37
CA TRP A 49 3.23 13.49 -13.19
C TRP A 49 2.64 14.48 -14.16
N ASP A 50 2.16 13.94 -15.29
CA ASP A 50 1.38 14.58 -16.37
C ASP A 50 1.21 16.11 -16.22
N ASP A 51 1.92 16.92 -16.99
CA ASP A 51 2.12 18.37 -16.77
C ASP A 51 0.90 19.28 -17.02
N LEU A 52 -0.29 18.87 -16.57
CA LEU A 52 -1.49 19.69 -16.54
C LEU A 52 -1.29 20.87 -15.59
N LYS A 53 -1.49 22.08 -16.11
CA LYS A 53 -1.40 23.36 -15.38
C LYS A 53 -2.63 23.59 -14.51
N ASP A 54 -2.79 22.79 -13.46
CA ASP A 54 -4.01 22.79 -12.64
C ASP A 54 -3.75 22.82 -11.13
N GLY A 55 -2.50 22.97 -10.70
CA GLY A 55 -2.13 23.05 -9.28
C GLY A 55 -2.21 21.72 -8.51
N ARG A 56 -2.64 20.61 -9.14
CA ARG A 56 -2.79 19.32 -8.45
C ARG A 56 -1.49 18.72 -7.96
N ASN A 57 -0.37 19.04 -8.61
CA ASN A 57 0.97 18.69 -8.11
C ASN A 57 1.26 19.36 -6.76
N VAL A 58 0.82 20.62 -6.57
CA VAL A 58 0.92 21.32 -5.29
C VAL A 58 -0.03 20.71 -4.26
N SER A 59 -1.26 20.38 -4.67
CA SER A 59 -2.22 19.67 -3.82
C SER A 59 -1.66 18.32 -3.34
N PHE A 60 -1.00 17.57 -4.21
CA PHE A 60 -0.33 16.33 -3.85
C PHE A 60 0.84 16.53 -2.88
N LEU A 61 1.70 17.52 -3.14
CA LEU A 61 2.80 17.88 -2.24
C LEU A 61 2.29 18.27 -0.84
N LYS A 62 1.18 19.03 -0.76
CA LYS A 62 0.52 19.34 0.52
C LYS A 62 0.08 18.08 1.26
N LEU A 63 -0.45 17.07 0.56
CA LEU A 63 -0.81 15.79 1.15
C LEU A 63 0.41 15.04 1.68
N LEU A 64 1.53 15.02 0.95
CA LEU A 64 2.77 14.39 1.42
C LEU A 64 3.30 15.04 2.69
N ILE A 65 3.30 16.38 2.72
CA ILE A 65 3.68 17.15 3.90
C ILE A 65 2.73 16.85 5.07
N ALA A 66 1.42 16.81 4.82
CA ALA A 66 0.43 16.47 5.83
C ALA A 66 0.61 15.06 6.38
N CYS A 67 0.86 14.06 5.52
CA CYS A 67 1.16 12.69 5.96
C CYS A 67 2.42 12.65 6.82
N ALA A 68 3.48 13.35 6.40
CA ALA A 68 4.73 13.44 7.16
C ALA A 68 4.55 14.11 8.53
N LEU A 69 3.70 15.14 8.64
CA LEU A 69 3.35 15.78 9.92
C LEU A 69 2.62 14.80 10.84
N THR A 70 1.59 14.12 10.33
CA THR A 70 0.80 13.16 11.11
C THR A 70 1.63 11.97 11.61
N SER A 71 2.62 11.50 10.83
CA SER A 71 3.53 10.43 11.26
C SER A 71 4.37 10.82 12.49
N LYS A 72 4.63 12.12 12.72
CA LYS A 72 5.33 12.62 13.90
C LYS A 72 4.40 12.81 15.11
N ARG A 73 3.84 11.70 15.62
CA ARG A 73 3.21 11.40 16.95
C ARG A 73 2.66 12.48 17.92
N ASN A 74 2.49 13.75 17.55
CA ASN A 74 1.90 14.80 18.39
C ASN A 74 0.64 15.37 17.73
N LEU A 75 -0.45 14.58 17.78
CA LEU A 75 -1.77 14.89 17.22
C LEU A 75 -2.46 16.12 17.86
N ALA A 76 -2.00 16.58 19.02
CA ALA A 76 -2.71 17.60 19.80
C ALA A 76 -2.74 18.99 19.14
N ASN A 77 -1.81 19.31 18.24
CA ASN A 77 -1.71 20.61 17.55
C ASN A 77 -1.24 20.45 16.09
N ASP A 78 -1.76 19.46 15.36
CA ASP A 78 -1.26 19.15 14.02
C ASP A 78 -1.78 20.15 12.95
N PRO A 79 -0.90 20.97 12.33
CA PRO A 79 -1.29 21.88 11.26
C PRO A 79 -1.64 21.17 9.94
N SER A 80 -1.47 19.85 9.85
CA SER A 80 -1.74 19.04 8.66
C SER A 80 -3.13 19.28 8.07
N ARG A 81 -4.16 19.45 8.92
CA ARG A 81 -5.54 19.66 8.48
C ARG A 81 -5.70 20.90 7.60
N GLY A 82 -4.94 21.97 7.89
CA GLY A 82 -4.94 23.19 7.07
C GLY A 82 -4.44 22.95 5.65
N PHE A 83 -3.47 22.05 5.48
CA PHE A 83 -2.94 21.67 4.17
C PHE A 83 -3.92 20.78 3.39
N VAL A 84 -4.69 19.93 4.08
CA VAL A 84 -5.57 18.92 3.45
C VAL A 84 -6.94 19.46 3.09
N MET A 85 -7.53 20.36 3.88
CA MET A 85 -8.94 20.77 3.74
C MET A 85 -9.29 21.25 2.33
N GLY A 86 -8.46 22.11 1.72
CA GLY A 86 -8.69 22.58 0.35
C GLY A 86 -8.53 21.48 -0.71
N VAL A 87 -7.58 20.57 -0.50
CA VAL A 87 -7.34 19.44 -1.40
C VAL A 87 -8.50 18.44 -1.37
N GLU A 88 -9.03 18.16 -0.18
CA GLU A 88 -10.20 17.29 0.01
C GLU A 88 -11.45 17.86 -0.66
N GLU A 89 -11.69 19.17 -0.53
CA GLU A 89 -12.83 19.84 -1.17
C GLU A 89 -12.73 19.80 -2.70
N GLU A 90 -11.56 20.13 -3.24
CA GLU A 90 -11.29 20.11 -4.68
C GLU A 90 -11.42 18.69 -5.25
N ASN A 91 -10.77 17.71 -4.61
CA ASN A 91 -10.87 16.31 -5.04
C ASN A 91 -12.33 15.86 -4.99
N SER A 92 -13.07 16.18 -3.92
CA SER A 92 -14.49 15.80 -3.80
C SER A 92 -15.35 16.37 -4.93
N LYS A 93 -15.07 17.58 -5.42
CA LYS A 93 -15.74 18.15 -6.60
C LYS A 93 -15.41 17.36 -7.85
N ARG A 94 -14.13 17.04 -8.08
CA ARG A 94 -13.67 16.27 -9.24
C ARG A 94 -14.21 14.85 -9.27
N LEU A 95 -14.34 14.18 -8.12
CA LEU A 95 -14.93 12.84 -8.01
C LEU A 95 -16.42 12.77 -8.41
N ARG A 96 -17.07 13.92 -8.60
CA ARG A 96 -18.45 14.01 -9.10
C ARG A 96 -18.52 14.37 -10.58
N CYS A 97 -17.39 14.65 -11.22
CA CYS A 97 -17.32 14.91 -12.65
C CYS A 97 -17.36 13.58 -13.43
N VAL A 98 -17.81 13.64 -14.69
CA VAL A 98 -17.82 12.49 -15.60
C VAL A 98 -16.41 12.15 -16.06
N GLU A 99 -15.57 13.16 -16.26
CA GLU A 99 -14.17 12.98 -16.64
C GLU A 99 -13.30 12.86 -15.38
N ILE A 100 -12.55 11.76 -15.30
CA ILE A 100 -11.60 11.49 -14.24
C ILE A 100 -10.25 11.11 -14.86
N ASP A 101 -9.15 11.51 -14.24
CA ASP A 101 -7.81 11.13 -14.68
C ASP A 101 -7.00 10.47 -13.56
N VAL A 102 -5.80 10.00 -13.91
CA VAL A 102 -4.90 9.29 -13.01
C VAL A 102 -4.41 10.14 -11.81
N LYS A 103 -4.40 11.48 -11.93
CA LYS A 103 -4.00 12.35 -10.81
C LYS A 103 -5.09 12.44 -9.76
N ASP A 104 -6.36 12.45 -10.18
CA ASP A 104 -7.48 12.45 -9.25
C ASP A 104 -7.48 11.17 -8.40
N ILE A 105 -7.11 10.05 -9.02
CA ILE A 105 -6.92 8.77 -8.34
C ILE A 105 -5.74 8.84 -7.36
N ALA A 106 -4.60 9.39 -7.78
CA ALA A 106 -3.42 9.54 -6.93
C ALA A 106 -3.71 10.40 -5.68
N ILE A 107 -4.42 11.52 -5.85
CA ILE A 107 -4.83 12.40 -4.75
C ILE A 107 -5.80 11.67 -3.82
N ALA A 108 -6.80 10.96 -4.35
CA ALA A 108 -7.73 10.19 -3.54
C ALA A 108 -7.03 9.08 -2.72
N ALA A 109 -6.05 8.40 -3.32
CA ALA A 109 -5.23 7.40 -2.65
C ALA A 109 -4.40 8.02 -1.50
N MET A 110 -3.80 9.20 -1.71
CA MET A 110 -3.04 9.87 -0.64
C MET A 110 -3.91 10.51 0.43
N LEU A 111 -5.10 11.02 0.10
CA LEU A 111 -6.09 11.40 1.09
C LEU A 111 -6.46 10.22 1.98
N SER A 112 -6.57 9.02 1.40
CA SER A 112 -6.79 7.79 2.19
C SER A 112 -5.64 7.50 3.16
N VAL A 113 -4.39 7.62 2.72
CA VAL A 113 -3.19 7.47 3.59
C VAL A 113 -3.20 8.50 4.72
N TYR A 114 -3.49 9.76 4.42
CA TYR A 114 -3.61 10.81 5.43
C TYR A 114 -4.66 10.47 6.50
N GLN A 115 -5.84 10.03 6.07
CA GLN A 115 -6.91 9.66 6.99
C GLN A 115 -6.55 8.43 7.83
N TYR A 116 -5.76 7.50 7.26
CA TYR A 116 -5.22 6.39 8.01
C TYR A 116 -4.25 6.85 9.11
N HIS A 117 -3.35 7.81 8.83
CA HIS A 117 -2.46 8.38 9.86
C HIS A 117 -3.20 9.17 10.93
N CYS A 118 -4.36 9.73 10.61
CA CYS A 118 -5.26 10.37 11.57
C CYS A 118 -6.13 9.38 12.36
N ASP A 119 -5.83 8.08 12.32
CA ASP A 119 -6.60 6.98 12.93
C ASP A 119 -8.07 6.89 12.44
N ASN A 120 -8.42 7.53 11.32
CA ASN A 120 -9.75 7.49 10.71
C ASN A 120 -9.90 6.32 9.72
N VAL A 121 -9.70 5.09 10.21
CA VAL A 121 -9.63 3.86 9.37
C VAL A 121 -10.83 3.70 8.43
N LYS A 122 -12.06 4.00 8.89
CA LYS A 122 -13.26 3.91 8.05
C LYS A 122 -13.27 4.91 6.90
N LEU A 123 -12.74 6.13 7.13
CA LEU A 123 -12.67 7.14 6.09
C LEU A 123 -11.54 6.80 5.11
N ALA A 124 -10.39 6.33 5.60
CA ALA A 124 -9.33 5.78 4.78
C ALA A 124 -9.87 4.67 3.86
N TRP A 125 -10.62 3.70 4.40
CA TRP A 125 -11.26 2.64 3.62
C TRP A 125 -12.19 3.17 2.53
N ARG A 126 -13.04 4.16 2.82
CA ARG A 126 -13.94 4.75 1.81
C ARG A 126 -13.15 5.40 0.68
N LEU A 127 -12.13 6.19 1.00
CA LEU A 127 -11.33 6.93 0.03
C LEU A 127 -10.51 5.99 -0.86
N ILE A 128 -9.86 4.97 -0.28
CA ILE A 128 -9.10 4.01 -1.09
C ILE A 128 -10.03 3.19 -1.97
N GLY A 129 -11.22 2.83 -1.48
CA GLY A 129 -12.20 2.11 -2.28
C GLY A 129 -12.71 2.95 -3.44
N THR A 130 -12.81 4.27 -3.27
CA THR A 130 -13.12 5.18 -4.38
C THR A 130 -11.97 5.23 -5.38
N ALA A 131 -10.73 5.41 -4.94
CA ALA A 131 -9.55 5.36 -5.83
C ALA A 131 -9.46 4.03 -6.60
N ALA A 132 -9.78 2.90 -5.94
CA ALA A 132 -9.86 1.59 -6.55
C ALA A 132 -10.91 1.51 -7.66
N ARG A 133 -12.14 1.98 -7.41
CA ARG A 133 -13.21 1.98 -8.43
C ARG A 133 -12.85 2.83 -9.64
N LEU A 134 -12.29 4.02 -9.43
CA LEU A 134 -11.83 4.89 -10.52
C LEU A 134 -10.67 4.25 -11.31
N SER A 135 -9.79 3.51 -10.62
CA SER A 135 -8.74 2.74 -11.30
C SER A 135 -9.30 1.63 -12.19
N LEU A 136 -10.42 1.02 -11.78
CA LEU A 136 -11.11 0.04 -12.60
C LEU A 136 -11.85 0.70 -13.78
N GLU A 137 -12.46 1.87 -13.56
CA GLU A 137 -13.12 2.69 -14.58
C GLU A 137 -12.15 3.10 -15.70
N LEU A 138 -10.93 3.52 -15.35
CA LEU A 138 -9.86 3.83 -16.30
C LEU A 138 -9.11 2.58 -16.81
N GLU A 139 -9.61 1.37 -16.50
CA GLU A 139 -9.01 0.09 -16.89
C GLU A 139 -7.54 -0.10 -16.49
N LEU A 140 -7.08 0.56 -15.41
CA LEU A 140 -5.69 0.49 -14.95
C LEU A 140 -5.27 -0.92 -14.49
N HIS A 141 -6.24 -1.78 -14.20
CA HIS A 141 -6.03 -3.20 -13.87
C HIS A 141 -5.68 -4.07 -15.08
N LYS A 142 -5.91 -3.58 -16.31
CA LYS A 142 -5.61 -4.26 -17.58
C LYS A 142 -4.30 -3.77 -18.21
N LEU A 143 -3.51 -2.97 -17.50
CA LEU A 143 -2.32 -2.34 -18.06
C LEU A 143 -1.27 -3.38 -18.47
N TYR A 144 -1.22 -3.64 -19.79
CA TYR A 144 -0.28 -4.45 -20.57
C TYR A 144 -0.82 -5.82 -21.00
N ASP A 145 -1.53 -5.88 -22.13
CA ASP A 145 -1.69 -7.13 -22.87
C ASP A 145 -0.60 -7.21 -23.96
N PRO A 146 0.45 -8.03 -23.79
CA PRO A 146 1.47 -8.20 -24.83
C PRO A 146 0.93 -8.80 -26.12
N ALA A 147 -0.29 -9.37 -26.13
CA ALA A 147 -0.96 -9.83 -27.34
C ALA A 147 -1.63 -8.68 -28.12
N MET A 148 -1.75 -7.48 -27.55
CA MET A 148 -2.56 -6.39 -28.11
C MET A 148 -1.79 -5.23 -28.74
N ASP A 149 -0.47 -5.07 -28.59
CA ASP A 149 0.20 -4.04 -29.40
C ASP A 149 1.74 -4.07 -29.48
N ASN A 150 2.23 -3.78 -30.69
CA ASN A 150 3.60 -3.36 -30.97
C ASN A 150 3.87 -1.89 -30.52
N ALA A 151 3.05 -1.36 -29.60
CA ALA A 151 2.96 0.06 -29.25
C ALA A 151 3.26 0.33 -27.76
N GLY A 152 4.27 -0.32 -27.18
CA GLY A 152 4.81 0.05 -25.86
C GLY A 152 3.81 0.03 -24.68
N PRO A 153 4.24 0.46 -23.48
CA PRO A 153 3.35 0.57 -22.33
C PRO A 153 2.33 1.71 -22.53
N ARG A 154 1.03 1.43 -22.40
CA ARG A 154 -0.05 2.43 -22.56
C ARG A 154 0.01 3.59 -21.55
N HIS A 155 0.62 3.37 -20.38
CA HIS A 155 0.74 4.37 -19.32
C HIS A 155 2.14 4.36 -18.69
N PRO A 156 2.58 5.49 -18.08
CA PRO A 156 3.84 5.55 -17.34
C PRO A 156 3.92 4.53 -16.19
N ILE A 157 5.14 4.12 -15.84
CA ILE A 157 5.43 3.13 -14.78
C ILE A 157 4.77 3.50 -13.44
N TRP A 158 4.78 4.78 -13.06
CA TRP A 158 4.18 5.24 -11.81
C TRP A 158 2.68 4.94 -11.72
N VAL A 159 1.96 4.90 -12.85
CA VAL A 159 0.52 4.58 -12.89
C VAL A 159 0.30 3.11 -12.52
N GLN A 160 1.16 2.21 -13.02
CA GLN A 160 1.12 0.80 -12.66
C GLN A 160 1.47 0.59 -11.18
N GLN A 161 2.51 1.27 -10.69
CA GLN A 161 2.88 1.25 -9.28
C GLN A 161 1.75 1.78 -8.39
N MET A 162 1.08 2.86 -8.82
CA MET A 162 -0.04 3.45 -8.10
C MET A 162 -1.20 2.46 -7.99
N PHE A 163 -1.55 1.77 -9.09
CA PHE A 163 -2.59 0.75 -9.08
C PHE A 163 -2.30 -0.36 -8.05
N TRP A 164 -1.06 -0.90 -8.03
CA TRP A 164 -0.68 -1.93 -7.08
C TRP A 164 -0.59 -1.43 -5.63
N CYS A 165 -0.19 -0.18 -5.42
CA CYS A 165 -0.28 0.48 -4.11
C CYS A 165 -1.74 0.56 -3.64
N ILE A 166 -2.66 0.97 -4.52
CA ILE A 166 -4.10 1.03 -4.23
C ILE A 166 -4.64 -0.35 -3.88
N TYR A 167 -4.24 -1.39 -4.61
CA TYR A 167 -4.61 -2.78 -4.30
C TYR A 167 -4.16 -3.22 -2.90
N ILE A 168 -2.92 -2.90 -2.50
CA ILE A 168 -2.39 -3.24 -1.18
C ILE A 168 -3.15 -2.47 -0.09
N LEU A 169 -3.40 -1.18 -0.31
CA LEU A 169 -4.10 -0.31 0.64
C LEU A 169 -5.58 -0.69 0.80
N ASP A 170 -6.29 -1.02 -0.29
CA ASP A 170 -7.69 -1.49 -0.26
C ASP A 170 -7.82 -2.71 0.65
N ARG A 171 -6.91 -3.69 0.52
CA ARG A 171 -6.86 -4.86 1.40
C ARG A 171 -6.56 -4.47 2.83
N ARG A 172 -5.49 -3.70 3.07
CA ARG A 172 -5.07 -3.29 4.41
C ARG A 172 -6.23 -2.63 5.16
N TYR A 173 -6.87 -1.63 4.56
CA TYR A 173 -7.93 -0.89 5.23
C TYR A 173 -9.23 -1.69 5.33
N SER A 174 -9.53 -2.55 4.36
CA SER A 174 -10.68 -3.47 4.44
C SER A 174 -10.53 -4.44 5.60
N PHE A 175 -9.33 -5.01 5.79
CA PHE A 175 -9.04 -5.86 6.93
C PHE A 175 -9.15 -5.11 8.26
N MET A 176 -8.55 -3.92 8.35
CA MET A 176 -8.57 -3.13 9.58
C MET A 176 -9.98 -2.66 9.95
N ALA A 177 -10.80 -2.31 8.96
CA ALA A 177 -12.19 -1.88 9.18
C ALA A 177 -13.19 -3.04 9.28
N ASN A 178 -12.76 -4.29 8.99
CA ASN A 178 -13.63 -5.45 8.82
C ASN A 178 -14.74 -5.20 7.77
N LEU A 179 -14.34 -4.67 6.61
CA LEU A 179 -15.21 -4.33 5.48
C LEU A 179 -14.79 -5.08 4.21
N PRO A 180 -15.67 -5.20 3.20
CA PRO A 180 -15.34 -5.86 1.92
C PRO A 180 -14.25 -5.13 1.13
N PHE A 181 -13.53 -5.88 0.28
CA PHE A 181 -12.60 -5.31 -0.69
C PHE A 181 -13.35 -4.60 -1.81
N SER A 182 -12.72 -3.56 -2.36
CA SER A 182 -13.21 -2.90 -3.58
C SER A 182 -12.71 -3.65 -4.83
N ILE A 183 -11.49 -4.18 -4.78
CA ILE A 183 -10.86 -4.91 -5.89
C ILE A 183 -10.89 -6.42 -5.64
N HIS A 184 -11.54 -7.16 -6.53
CA HIS A 184 -11.58 -8.62 -6.47
C HIS A 184 -10.46 -9.24 -7.30
N ASP A 185 -9.77 -10.24 -6.75
CA ASP A 185 -8.64 -10.90 -7.43
C ASP A 185 -9.02 -11.56 -8.76
N ARG A 186 -10.27 -11.97 -8.94
CA ARG A 186 -10.79 -12.57 -10.18
C ARG A 186 -10.77 -11.62 -11.38
N ASP A 187 -10.79 -10.31 -11.11
CA ASP A 187 -10.83 -9.27 -12.14
C ASP A 187 -9.40 -8.83 -12.54
N LEU A 188 -8.36 -9.40 -11.91
CA LEU A 188 -6.98 -8.97 -12.08
C LEU A 188 -6.13 -10.00 -12.82
N ASN A 189 -5.27 -9.50 -13.70
CA ASN A 189 -4.21 -10.30 -14.28
C ASN A 189 -2.89 -10.07 -13.52
N PHE A 190 -2.47 -11.05 -12.71
CA PHE A 190 -1.24 -10.95 -11.93
C PHE A 190 0.04 -11.16 -12.74
N THR A 191 -0.03 -11.55 -14.02
CA THR A 191 1.17 -11.61 -14.86
C THR A 191 1.74 -10.20 -15.11
N LEU A 192 0.89 -9.18 -15.07
CA LEU A 192 1.28 -7.77 -15.19
C LEU A 192 2.20 -7.34 -14.05
N LEU A 193 1.96 -7.85 -12.85
CA LEU A 193 2.80 -7.60 -11.68
C LEU A 193 4.21 -8.17 -11.86
N GLN A 194 4.35 -9.33 -12.50
CA GLN A 194 5.65 -10.00 -12.73
C GLN A 194 6.53 -9.22 -13.73
N GLN A 195 5.91 -8.34 -14.53
CA GLN A 195 6.61 -7.49 -15.49
C GLN A 195 7.12 -6.19 -14.84
N CYS A 196 6.57 -5.78 -13.69
CA CYS A 196 7.12 -4.73 -12.82
C CYS A 196 8.34 -5.24 -12.03
N LYS A 197 9.36 -5.76 -12.73
CA LYS A 197 10.62 -6.25 -12.11
C LYS A 197 11.33 -5.19 -11.28
N SER A 198 11.05 -3.91 -11.53
CA SER A 198 11.61 -2.77 -10.80
C SER A 198 11.03 -2.57 -9.39
N SER A 199 9.96 -3.30 -9.02
CA SER A 199 9.21 -3.08 -7.78
C SER A 199 9.04 -4.35 -6.93
N PRO A 200 10.13 -4.92 -6.38
CA PRO A 200 10.10 -6.18 -5.64
C PRO A 200 9.21 -6.13 -4.39
N TYR A 201 9.15 -4.98 -3.71
CA TYR A 201 8.27 -4.80 -2.55
C TYR A 201 6.79 -4.93 -2.93
N LEU A 202 6.35 -4.26 -4.02
CA LEU A 202 4.98 -4.41 -4.52
C LEU A 202 4.64 -5.87 -4.85
N VAL A 203 5.56 -6.61 -5.50
CA VAL A 203 5.34 -8.03 -5.81
C VAL A 203 5.09 -8.85 -4.54
N LEU A 204 5.95 -8.67 -3.52
CA LEU A 204 5.82 -9.36 -2.24
C LEU A 204 4.51 -8.99 -1.54
N MET A 205 4.16 -7.71 -1.48
CA MET A 205 2.98 -7.24 -0.76
C MET A 205 1.65 -7.54 -1.46
N VAL A 206 1.63 -7.55 -2.80
CA VAL A 206 0.46 -8.05 -3.54
C VAL A 206 0.28 -9.54 -3.27
N THR A 207 1.36 -10.33 -3.30
CA THR A 207 1.30 -11.77 -3.00
C THR A 207 0.82 -12.02 -1.55
N PHE A 208 1.33 -11.26 -0.58
CA PHE A 208 0.84 -11.25 0.80
C PHE A 208 -0.67 -10.96 0.86
N GLY A 209 -1.12 -9.93 0.14
CA GLY A 209 -2.52 -9.53 0.09
C GLY A 209 -3.44 -10.62 -0.47
N ARG A 210 -3.00 -11.34 -1.50
CA ARG A 210 -3.71 -12.49 -2.06
C ARG A 210 -3.81 -13.65 -1.06
N LEU A 211 -2.72 -13.95 -0.35
CA LEU A 211 -2.74 -14.97 0.71
C LEU A 211 -3.74 -14.61 1.80
N GLY A 212 -3.73 -13.37 2.27
CA GLY A 212 -4.74 -12.87 3.22
C GLY A 212 -6.16 -13.01 2.68
N GLY A 213 -6.37 -12.67 1.40
CA GLY A 213 -7.66 -12.81 0.71
C GLY A 213 -8.15 -14.25 0.57
N LYS A 214 -7.26 -15.25 0.52
CA LYS A 214 -7.60 -16.68 0.57
C LYS A 214 -7.89 -17.17 2.00
N ILE A 215 -7.06 -16.76 2.96
CA ILE A 215 -7.12 -17.24 4.35
C ILE A 215 -8.39 -16.74 5.03
N ILE A 216 -8.69 -15.44 4.92
CA ILE A 216 -9.71 -14.79 5.75
C ILE A 216 -11.13 -15.30 5.50
N PRO A 217 -11.56 -15.53 4.25
CA PRO A 217 -12.84 -16.18 3.98
C PRO A 217 -12.86 -17.66 4.38
N ALA A 218 -11.71 -18.34 4.37
CA ALA A 218 -11.62 -19.78 4.64
C ALA A 218 -11.61 -20.12 6.14
N VAL A 219 -11.23 -19.16 7.00
CA VAL A 219 -11.16 -19.39 8.45
C VAL A 219 -12.49 -19.03 9.14
N PRO A 220 -12.93 -19.83 10.14
CA PRO A 220 -14.13 -19.49 10.90
C PRO A 220 -13.97 -18.16 11.63
N LYS A 221 -15.06 -17.38 11.64
CA LYS A 221 -15.15 -16.16 12.45
C LYS A 221 -15.29 -16.51 13.93
N PHE A 222 -14.79 -15.64 14.80
CA PHE A 222 -14.97 -15.78 16.24
C PHE A 222 -16.47 -15.82 16.57
N GLY A 223 -16.89 -16.79 17.40
CA GLY A 223 -18.30 -17.01 17.73
C GLY A 223 -19.09 -17.85 16.72
N CYS A 224 -18.50 -18.23 15.57
CA CYS A 224 -19.14 -19.14 14.61
C CYS A 224 -18.92 -20.62 15.02
N ILE A 225 -20.02 -21.38 15.11
CA ILE A 225 -20.04 -22.80 15.49
C ILE A 225 -19.70 -23.70 14.29
N GLN A 226 -19.97 -23.22 13.07
CA GLN A 226 -19.77 -23.97 11.82
C GLN A 226 -18.58 -23.44 11.01
N ASP A 227 -18.02 -24.34 10.19
CA ASP A 227 -16.79 -24.28 9.40
C ASP A 227 -15.47 -24.40 10.18
N GLU A 228 -15.04 -25.66 10.40
CA GLU A 228 -13.62 -25.92 10.60
C GLU A 228 -12.89 -25.84 9.26
N LEU A 229 -11.76 -25.14 9.23
CA LEU A 229 -10.89 -25.10 8.07
C LEU A 229 -10.36 -26.53 7.80
N ASN A 230 -10.62 -27.06 6.61
CA ASN A 230 -10.10 -28.35 6.15
C ASN A 230 -8.58 -28.42 6.34
N ASP A 231 -8.08 -29.52 6.92
CA ASP A 231 -6.66 -29.73 7.19
C ASP A 231 -5.80 -29.67 5.91
N ASN A 232 -6.31 -30.17 4.77
CA ASN A 232 -5.61 -30.07 3.49
C ASN A 232 -5.47 -28.62 3.04
N THR A 233 -6.55 -27.84 3.11
CA THR A 233 -6.54 -26.40 2.80
C THR A 233 -5.60 -25.65 3.74
N ARG A 234 -5.58 -26.00 5.04
CA ARG A 234 -4.64 -25.43 6.01
C ARG A 234 -3.19 -25.73 5.64
N ALA A 235 -2.88 -26.97 5.25
CA ALA A 235 -1.55 -27.36 4.82
C ALA A 235 -1.10 -26.64 3.55
N THR A 236 -1.98 -26.56 2.54
CA THR A 236 -1.69 -25.81 1.29
C THR A 236 -1.44 -24.33 1.57
N LEU A 237 -2.31 -23.67 2.33
CA LEU A 237 -2.11 -22.27 2.71
C LEU A 237 -0.85 -22.08 3.57
N GLY A 238 -0.58 -23.02 4.47
CA GLY A 238 0.65 -23.02 5.27
C GLY A 238 1.91 -23.04 4.40
N HIS A 239 1.94 -23.91 3.38
CA HIS A 239 3.04 -24.00 2.41
C HIS A 239 3.16 -22.74 1.54
N GLU A 240 2.04 -22.17 1.08
CA GLU A 240 2.08 -20.90 0.33
C GLU A 240 2.64 -19.74 1.17
N ILE A 241 2.34 -19.70 2.49
CA ILE A 241 2.94 -18.73 3.41
C ILE A 241 4.45 -18.94 3.55
N ASP A 242 4.91 -20.19 3.61
CA ASP A 242 6.34 -20.51 3.68
C ASP A 242 7.09 -20.04 2.43
N LEU A 243 6.56 -20.33 1.24
CA LEU A 243 7.14 -19.85 -0.01
C LEU A 243 7.21 -18.31 -0.06
N TRP A 244 6.17 -17.63 0.42
CA TRP A 244 6.17 -16.18 0.50
C TRP A 244 7.21 -15.66 1.50
N ALA A 245 7.31 -16.28 2.68
CA ALA A 245 8.26 -15.88 3.71
C ALA A 245 9.70 -16.14 3.28
N GLU A 246 9.95 -17.23 2.56
CA GLU A 246 11.24 -17.53 1.94
C GLU A 246 11.59 -16.48 0.89
N ALA A 247 10.65 -16.12 -0.01
CA ALA A 247 10.87 -15.07 -0.99
C ALA A 247 11.09 -13.68 -0.36
N ALA A 248 10.53 -13.43 0.82
CA ALA A 248 10.73 -12.19 1.57
C ALA A 248 12.01 -12.18 2.43
N SER A 249 12.53 -13.36 2.78
CA SER A 249 13.74 -13.52 3.62
C SER A 249 15.00 -13.76 2.82
N THR A 250 14.87 -14.38 1.64
CA THR A 250 15.97 -14.53 0.69
C THR A 250 16.25 -13.15 0.13
N ASP A 251 17.39 -12.58 0.49
CA ASP A 251 18.06 -11.55 -0.30
C ASP A 251 18.34 -12.18 -1.68
N THR A 252 17.34 -12.17 -2.54
CA THR A 252 17.43 -12.46 -3.96
C THR A 252 17.66 -13.91 -4.42
N SER A 253 16.78 -14.38 -5.30
CA SER A 253 17.15 -15.36 -6.32
C SER A 253 18.37 -14.87 -7.14
N PRO A 254 19.29 -15.77 -7.55
CA PRO A 254 20.46 -15.39 -8.32
C PRO A 254 20.03 -14.91 -9.72
N GLY A 255 19.92 -13.59 -9.90
CA GLY A 255 19.51 -13.00 -11.17
C GLY A 255 19.20 -11.51 -11.17
N GLN A 256 18.80 -10.91 -10.04
CA GLN A 256 18.61 -9.44 -9.92
C GLN A 256 18.42 -9.07 -8.46
N THR A 257 19.52 -8.66 -7.81
CA THR A 257 19.63 -8.46 -6.36
C THR A 257 18.56 -7.51 -5.84
N PHE A 258 17.79 -7.89 -4.80
CA PHE A 258 17.00 -6.94 -4.03
C PHE A 258 17.91 -5.79 -3.57
N GLU A 259 19.16 -6.10 -3.21
CA GLU A 259 20.23 -5.14 -2.92
C GLU A 259 20.65 -4.25 -4.11
N SER A 260 20.44 -4.65 -5.36
CA SER A 260 20.86 -3.88 -6.54
C SER A 260 19.91 -2.72 -6.84
N THR A 261 18.61 -2.93 -6.67
CA THR A 261 17.59 -1.87 -6.69
C THR A 261 17.64 -1.02 -5.41
N VAL A 262 18.10 -1.62 -4.31
CA VAL A 262 18.16 -1.01 -2.97
C VAL A 262 19.55 -0.42 -2.67
N SER A 263 20.43 -0.30 -3.68
CA SER A 263 21.83 0.16 -3.55
C SER A 263 22.02 1.58 -2.96
N ASN A 264 20.95 2.37 -2.86
CA ASN A 264 20.94 3.69 -2.23
C ASN A 264 20.27 3.74 -0.84
N MET A 265 19.83 2.60 -0.31
CA MET A 265 19.06 2.55 0.92
C MET A 265 19.96 2.40 2.15
N ARG A 266 19.69 3.19 3.18
CA ARG A 266 20.46 3.14 4.44
C ARG A 266 20.21 1.80 5.15
N TRP A 267 21.27 1.22 5.71
CA TRP A 267 21.26 -0.03 6.50
C TRP A 267 20.10 -0.15 7.51
N LYS A 268 19.74 0.95 8.19
CA LYS A 268 18.60 0.98 9.13
C LYS A 268 17.26 0.63 8.46
N CYS A 269 17.07 1.04 7.22
CA CYS A 269 15.85 0.76 6.46
C CYS A 269 15.76 -0.71 6.04
N LEU A 270 16.91 -1.35 5.78
CA LEU A 270 17.00 -2.79 5.52
C LEU A 270 16.63 -3.61 6.77
N ASP A 271 17.03 -3.18 7.96
CA ASP A 271 16.62 -3.85 9.20
C ASP A 271 15.11 -3.67 9.45
N HIS A 272 14.58 -2.46 9.24
CA HIS A 272 13.15 -2.17 9.39
C HIS A 272 12.29 -3.01 8.42
N ILE A 273 12.70 -3.16 7.16
CA ILE A 273 11.94 -3.91 6.17
C ILE A 273 11.99 -5.43 6.43
N ARG A 274 13.10 -5.95 6.93
CA ARG A 274 13.21 -7.37 7.38
C ARG A 274 12.28 -7.64 8.56
N VAL A 275 12.30 -6.76 9.57
CA VAL A 275 11.38 -6.82 10.71
C VAL A 275 9.93 -6.75 10.22
N PHE A 276 9.63 -5.83 9.30
CA PHE A 276 8.30 -5.70 8.71
C PHE A 276 7.85 -6.99 8.04
N PHE A 277 8.63 -7.58 7.14
CA PHE A 277 8.25 -8.81 6.45
C PHE A 277 8.12 -10.01 7.39
N ARG A 278 8.98 -10.13 8.40
CA ARG A 278 8.83 -11.17 9.44
C ARG A 278 7.50 -11.04 10.17
N ILE A 279 7.16 -9.83 10.62
CA ILE A 279 5.88 -9.56 11.29
C ILE A 279 4.71 -9.88 10.35
N ARG A 280 4.80 -9.53 9.06
CA ARG A 280 3.78 -9.86 8.05
C ARG A 280 3.62 -11.37 7.88
N GLY A 281 4.71 -12.13 7.78
CA GLY A 281 4.64 -13.61 7.72
C GLY A 281 3.92 -14.18 8.94
N ASN A 282 4.31 -13.72 10.13
CA ASN A 282 3.65 -14.09 11.38
C ASN A 282 2.17 -13.70 11.41
N GLN A 283 1.77 -12.56 10.83
CA GLN A 283 0.37 -12.16 10.71
C GLN A 283 -0.45 -13.13 9.85
N LEU A 284 0.08 -13.65 8.74
CA LEU A 284 -0.61 -14.68 7.94
C LEU A 284 -0.74 -15.98 8.73
N ARG A 285 0.33 -16.41 9.41
CA ARG A 285 0.32 -17.61 10.26
C ARG A 285 -0.69 -17.50 11.41
N LEU A 286 -0.71 -16.35 12.09
CA LEU A 286 -1.69 -16.06 13.12
C LEU A 286 -3.10 -16.08 12.55
N SER A 287 -3.34 -15.47 11.39
CA SER A 287 -4.67 -15.49 10.74
C SER A 287 -5.15 -16.92 10.45
N LEU A 288 -4.23 -17.80 10.03
CA LEU A 288 -4.52 -19.20 9.73
C LEU A 288 -4.78 -20.06 10.99
N TYR A 289 -4.02 -19.83 12.06
CA TYR A 289 -4.04 -20.71 13.25
C TYR A 289 -4.82 -20.18 14.43
N LYS A 290 -5.02 -18.86 14.55
CA LYS A 290 -5.82 -18.21 15.60
C LYS A 290 -7.21 -18.84 15.80
N PRO A 291 -7.94 -19.32 14.78
CA PRO A 291 -9.25 -19.94 15.01
C PRO A 291 -9.21 -21.21 15.89
N THR A 292 -8.06 -21.87 15.99
CA THR A 292 -7.87 -23.02 16.89
C THR A 292 -7.92 -22.63 18.37
N LEU A 293 -7.68 -21.36 18.70
CA LEU A 293 -7.70 -20.81 20.05
C LEU A 293 -9.08 -20.35 20.51
N TYR A 294 -10.12 -20.42 19.66
CA TYR A 294 -11.43 -19.85 19.98
C TYR A 294 -12.23 -20.63 21.05
N SER A 295 -11.86 -21.87 21.35
CA SER A 295 -12.52 -22.65 22.41
C SER A 295 -11.61 -23.77 22.94
N PRO A 296 -11.81 -24.25 24.19
CA PRO A 296 -11.06 -25.38 24.74
C PRO A 296 -11.12 -26.64 23.86
N SER A 297 -12.30 -26.96 23.30
CA SER A 297 -12.48 -28.12 22.43
C SER A 297 -11.62 -28.06 21.16
N LYS A 298 -11.51 -26.87 20.54
CA LYS A 298 -10.65 -26.66 19.35
C LYS A 298 -9.16 -26.77 19.70
N ILE A 299 -8.76 -26.29 20.88
CA ILE A 299 -7.39 -26.42 21.39
C ILE A 299 -7.04 -27.90 21.59
N SER A 300 -7.91 -28.66 22.27
CA SER A 300 -7.69 -30.10 22.49
C SER A 300 -7.63 -30.90 21.21
N LYS A 301 -8.40 -30.51 20.18
CA LYS A 301 -8.41 -31.17 18.86
C LYS A 301 -7.18 -30.83 18.01
N HIS A 302 -6.66 -29.61 18.12
CA HIS A 302 -5.54 -29.12 17.31
C HIS A 302 -4.43 -28.49 18.16
N PRO A 303 -3.82 -29.24 19.11
CA PRO A 303 -2.89 -28.68 20.09
C PRO A 303 -1.62 -28.12 19.45
N TYR A 304 -1.15 -28.74 18.37
CA TYR A 304 0.01 -28.27 17.61
C TYR A 304 -0.21 -26.87 17.01
N PHE A 305 -1.33 -26.66 16.31
CA PHE A 305 -1.64 -25.37 15.68
C PHE A 305 -1.96 -24.28 16.71
N ALA A 306 -2.58 -24.65 17.83
CA ALA A 306 -2.78 -23.74 18.96
C ALA A 306 -1.44 -23.25 19.53
N SER A 307 -0.49 -24.17 19.74
CA SER A 307 0.86 -23.83 20.18
C SER A 307 1.59 -22.93 19.18
N LEU A 308 1.53 -23.24 17.89
CA LEU A 308 2.11 -22.40 16.83
C LEU A 308 1.53 -20.99 16.84
N ALA A 309 0.21 -20.83 16.97
CA ALA A 309 -0.41 -19.51 17.04
C ALA A 309 0.16 -18.68 18.20
N VAL A 310 0.33 -19.27 19.38
CA VAL A 310 0.97 -18.60 20.53
C VAL A 310 2.44 -18.28 20.23
N GLN A 311 3.17 -19.21 19.63
CA GLN A 311 4.59 -19.02 19.29
C GLN A 311 4.81 -17.85 18.32
N TYR A 312 4.00 -17.72 17.27
CA TYR A 312 4.08 -16.58 16.34
C TYR A 312 3.68 -15.25 16.99
N ALA A 313 2.73 -15.27 17.94
CA ALA A 313 2.39 -14.07 18.71
C ALA A 313 3.57 -13.63 19.61
N ILE A 314 4.23 -14.60 20.27
CA ILE A 314 5.43 -14.34 21.08
C ILE A 314 6.58 -13.84 20.20
N ASP A 315 6.77 -14.42 19.02
CA ASP A 315 7.81 -14.00 18.07
C ASP A 315 7.63 -12.55 17.64
N ASN A 316 6.39 -12.11 17.39
CA ASN A 316 6.09 -10.70 17.10
C ASN A 316 6.48 -9.79 18.26
N ILE A 317 6.14 -10.16 19.51
CA ILE A 317 6.49 -9.35 20.70
C ILE A 317 7.99 -9.26 20.89
N ARG A 318 8.75 -10.33 20.59
CA ARG A 318 10.21 -10.34 20.70
C ARG A 318 10.92 -9.57 19.59
N THR A 319 10.27 -9.44 18.44
CA THR A 319 10.82 -8.75 17.26
C THR A 319 10.62 -7.23 17.33
N LEU A 320 9.57 -6.76 18.01
CA LEU A 320 9.23 -5.35 18.22
C LEU A 320 10.00 -4.73 19.40
#